data_AF-A0A2D5XN01-F1
#
_entry.id   AF-A0A2D5XN01-F1
#
_cell.length_a   1.000
_cell.length_b   1.000
_cell.length_c   1.000
_cell.angle_alpha   90.00
_cell.angle_beta   90.00
_cell.angle_gamma   90.00
#
_symmetry.space_group_name_H-M   'P 1'
#
loop_
_entity.id
_entity.type
_entity.pdbx_description
1 polymer ?
#
loop_
_entity_poly.entity_id
_entity_poly.type
_entity_poly.pdbx_seq_one_letter_code
_entity_poly.pdbx_strand_id
1 'polypeptide(L)'
;MNQTLQALLSLQDTDRQIYRLRAELQRLPQELKVRHKKLSDMVTMSKQCRAEAQHLRLQVKEVEESVTVLRMRQRKLEKECNSEGVDAALLASYQHEIRTVKDTISEAEDDGLNMLAEADEKQVQAEQLETTVVAERPDFDALSAAVKAELNEASAKLEALDAQRTNLQSSTIPEDQLMLYKGLLERREGEALAELADLVCQGCFVSIPRNLYVRLARGVDLVQCPSCTRILYVR
;
A
#
# COMPACT_ATOMS: atom_id res chain seq x y z
N MET A 1 39.65 25.52 15.56
CA MET A 1 38.40 25.60 14.76
C MET A 1 37.67 26.89 15.15
N ASN A 2 37.10 27.65 14.20
CA ASN A 2 36.40 28.91 14.49
C ASN A 2 35.14 28.64 15.33
N GLN A 3 34.83 29.50 16.31
CA GLN A 3 33.64 29.39 17.17
C GLN A 3 32.34 29.29 16.35
N THR A 4 32.25 30.03 15.26
CA THR A 4 31.07 29.97 14.39
C THR A 4 30.95 28.64 13.65
N LEU A 5 32.08 28.05 13.24
CA LEU A 5 32.07 26.73 12.60
C LEU A 5 31.69 25.62 13.60
N GLN A 6 32.12 25.74 14.86
CA GLN A 6 31.68 24.84 15.94
C GLN A 6 30.18 24.95 16.19
N ALA A 7 29.63 26.17 16.23
CA ALA A 7 28.20 26.40 16.38
C ALA A 7 27.39 25.88 15.18
N LEU A 8 27.91 26.01 13.95
CA LEU A 8 27.26 25.46 12.75
C LEU A 8 27.32 23.93 12.70
N LEU A 9 28.38 23.32 13.22
CA LEU A 9 28.47 21.86 13.33
C LEU A 9 27.48 21.30 14.35
N SER A 10 27.36 21.92 15.53
CA SER A 10 26.36 21.51 16.51
C SER A 10 24.94 21.71 15.99
N LEU A 11 24.68 22.80 15.26
CA LEU A 11 23.42 23.04 14.58
C LEU A 11 23.12 21.97 13.52
N GLN A 12 24.12 21.55 12.73
CA GLN A 12 23.98 20.46 11.76
C GLN A 12 23.65 19.13 12.42
N ASP A 13 24.27 18.79 13.56
CA ASP A 13 23.97 17.53 14.24
C ASP A 13 22.52 17.50 14.73
N THR A 14 21.99 18.62 15.24
CA THR A 14 20.58 18.78 15.59
C THR A 14 19.69 18.71 14.35
N ASP A 15 20.01 19.45 13.29
CA ASP A 15 19.23 19.45 12.04
C ASP A 15 19.19 18.06 11.40
N ARG A 16 20.30 17.31 11.40
CA ARG A 16 20.36 15.95 10.89
C ARG A 16 19.39 15.02 11.62
N GLN A 17 19.28 15.18 12.94
CA GLN A 17 18.30 14.43 13.74
C GLN A 17 16.87 14.84 13.39
N ILE A 18 16.61 16.14 13.24
CA ILE A 18 15.30 16.67 12.82
C ILE A 18 14.90 16.11 11.45
N TYR A 19 15.81 16.10 10.47
CA TYR A 19 15.54 15.56 9.13
C TYR A 19 15.21 14.07 9.17
N ARG A 20 15.97 13.28 9.95
CA ARG A 20 15.68 11.84 10.14
C ARG A 20 14.31 11.61 10.77
N LEU A 21 14.00 12.31 11.86
CA LEU A 21 12.71 12.19 12.54
C LEU A 21 11.55 12.63 11.63
N ARG A 22 11.70 13.71 10.86
CA ARG A 22 10.69 14.16 9.90
C ARG A 22 10.45 13.11 8.81
N ALA A 23 11.51 12.47 8.31
CA ALA A 23 11.38 11.38 7.35
C ALA A 23 10.65 10.17 7.94
N GLU A 24 10.98 9.77 9.18
CA GLU A 24 10.30 8.68 9.90
C GLU A 24 8.82 8.99 10.15
N LEU A 25 8.51 10.20 10.62
CA LEU A 25 7.13 10.69 10.83
C LEU A 25 6.29 10.70 9.54
N GLN A 26 6.92 10.82 8.37
CA GLN A 26 6.22 10.71 7.08
C GLN A 26 6.11 9.27 6.58
N ARG A 27 7.14 8.44 6.80
CA ARG A 27 7.20 7.06 6.30
C ARG A 27 6.25 6.12 7.03
N LEU A 28 6.27 6.13 8.36
CA LEU A 28 5.50 5.18 9.18
C LEU A 28 3.98 5.25 8.94
N PRO A 29 3.34 6.45 8.83
CA PRO A 29 1.93 6.53 8.49
C PRO A 29 1.61 6.02 7.08
N GLN A 30 2.53 6.15 6.13
CA GLN A 30 2.32 5.63 4.77
C GLN A 30 2.35 4.10 4.76
N GLU A 31 3.29 3.49 5.47
CA GLU A 31 3.36 2.02 5.63
C GLU A 31 2.08 1.46 6.28
N LEU A 32 1.59 2.12 7.34
CA LEU A 32 0.31 1.76 7.96
C LEU A 32 -0.87 1.89 6.99
N LYS A 33 -0.93 2.98 6.21
CA LYS A 33 -2.00 3.17 5.22
C LYS A 33 -2.01 2.06 4.16
N VAL A 34 -0.84 1.65 3.68
CA VAL A 34 -0.74 0.56 2.68
C VAL A 34 -1.25 -0.75 3.27
N ARG A 35 -0.83 -1.11 4.50
CA ARG A 35 -1.31 -2.33 5.17
C ARG A 35 -2.80 -2.28 5.47
N HIS A 36 -3.30 -1.13 5.94
CA HIS A 36 -4.72 -0.93 6.19
C HIS A 36 -5.54 -1.11 4.91
N LYS A 37 -5.07 -0.53 3.80
CA LYS A 37 -5.72 -0.67 2.50
C LYS A 37 -5.77 -2.12 2.04
N LYS A 38 -4.67 -2.88 2.20
CA LYS A 38 -4.65 -4.31 1.88
C LYS A 38 -5.74 -5.07 2.66
N LEU A 39 -5.84 -4.84 3.97
CA LEU A 39 -6.87 -5.47 4.79
C LEU A 39 -8.29 -5.04 4.39
N SER A 40 -8.51 -3.75 4.10
CA SER A 40 -9.83 -3.29 3.65
C SER A 40 -10.22 -3.89 2.31
N ASP A 41 -9.27 -4.00 1.38
CA ASP A 41 -9.48 -4.58 0.05
C ASP A 41 -9.88 -6.05 0.19
N MET A 42 -9.19 -6.83 1.04
CA MET A 42 -9.56 -8.23 1.32
C MET A 42 -10.96 -8.37 1.91
N VAL A 43 -11.36 -7.47 2.82
CA VAL A 43 -12.73 -7.43 3.36
C VAL A 43 -13.75 -7.13 2.26
N THR A 44 -13.46 -6.19 1.36
CA THR A 44 -14.37 -5.87 0.25
C THR A 44 -14.49 -7.02 -0.73
N MET A 45 -13.37 -7.68 -1.07
CA MET A 45 -13.37 -8.84 -1.95
C MET A 45 -14.16 -10.00 -1.35
N SER A 46 -13.99 -10.29 -0.06
CA SER A 46 -14.78 -11.33 0.61
C SER A 46 -16.28 -11.07 0.53
N LYS A 47 -16.71 -9.82 0.75
CA LYS A 47 -18.12 -9.42 0.60
C LYS A 47 -18.63 -9.58 -0.83
N GLN A 48 -17.81 -9.25 -1.82
CA GLN A 48 -18.14 -9.43 -3.24
C GLN A 48 -18.31 -10.91 -3.58
N CYS A 49 -17.34 -11.76 -3.22
CA CYS A 49 -17.42 -13.20 -3.43
C CYS A 49 -18.66 -13.81 -2.77
N ARG A 50 -19.00 -13.37 -1.55
CA ARG A 50 -20.23 -13.84 -0.86
C ARG A 50 -21.50 -13.39 -1.58
N ALA A 51 -21.54 -12.15 -2.08
CA ALA A 51 -22.68 -11.66 -2.86
C ALA A 51 -22.84 -12.42 -4.18
N GLU A 52 -21.73 -12.70 -4.88
CA GLU A 52 -21.70 -13.51 -6.10
C GLU A 52 -22.19 -14.95 -5.84
N ALA A 53 -21.70 -15.59 -4.78
CA ALA A 53 -22.16 -16.92 -4.38
C ALA A 53 -23.67 -16.96 -4.08
N GLN A 54 -24.19 -15.92 -3.41
CA GLN A 54 -25.64 -15.80 -3.16
C GLN A 54 -26.43 -15.61 -4.45
N HIS A 55 -25.94 -14.78 -5.37
CA HIS A 55 -26.57 -14.55 -6.67
C HIS A 55 -26.64 -15.84 -7.49
N LEU A 56 -25.53 -16.57 -7.61
CA LEU A 56 -25.49 -17.85 -8.31
C LEU A 56 -26.46 -18.86 -7.69
N ARG A 57 -26.55 -18.92 -6.36
CA ARG A 57 -27.53 -19.79 -5.67
C ARG A 57 -28.98 -19.41 -5.94
N LEU A 58 -29.28 -18.14 -6.20
CA LEU A 58 -30.63 -17.73 -6.64
C LEU A 58 -30.89 -18.21 -8.07
N GLN A 59 -29.92 -18.06 -8.98
CA GLN A 59 -30.04 -18.55 -10.35
C GLN A 59 -30.20 -20.07 -10.40
N VAL A 60 -29.50 -20.82 -9.56
CA VAL A 60 -29.70 -22.28 -9.44
C VAL A 60 -31.15 -22.61 -9.10
N LYS A 61 -31.79 -21.87 -8.18
CA LYS A 61 -33.21 -22.09 -7.85
C LYS A 61 -34.13 -21.79 -9.02
N GLU A 62 -33.87 -20.73 -9.78
CA GLU A 62 -34.64 -20.41 -10.99
C GLU A 62 -34.52 -21.52 -12.04
N VAL A 63 -33.32 -22.07 -12.21
CA VAL A 63 -33.07 -23.23 -13.08
C VAL A 63 -33.82 -24.46 -12.57
N GLU A 64 -33.75 -24.78 -11.28
CA GLU A 64 -34.50 -25.89 -10.67
C GLU A 64 -36.01 -25.76 -10.89
N GLU A 65 -36.57 -24.56 -10.69
CA GLU A 65 -37.98 -24.27 -10.96
C GLU A 65 -38.30 -24.48 -12.44
N SER A 66 -37.47 -24.00 -13.36
CA SER A 66 -37.65 -24.21 -14.80
C SER A 66 -37.64 -25.70 -15.19
N VAL A 67 -36.71 -26.47 -14.61
CA VAL A 67 -36.60 -27.92 -14.80
C VAL A 67 -37.85 -28.63 -14.27
N THR A 68 -38.40 -28.20 -13.14
CA THR A 68 -39.65 -28.79 -12.63
C THR A 68 -40.81 -28.59 -13.60
N VAL A 69 -40.94 -27.41 -14.20
CA VAL A 69 -41.97 -27.10 -15.21
C VAL A 69 -41.77 -27.94 -16.47
N LEU A 70 -40.53 -28.05 -16.97
CA LEU A 70 -40.19 -28.89 -18.12
C LEU A 70 -40.50 -30.37 -17.87
N ARG A 71 -40.18 -30.88 -16.68
CA ARG A 71 -40.52 -32.27 -16.27
C ARG A 71 -42.03 -32.49 -16.20
N MET A 72 -42.82 -31.49 -15.76
CA MET A 72 -44.29 -31.57 -15.81
C MET A 72 -44.81 -31.63 -17.26
N ARG A 73 -44.25 -30.81 -18.15
CA ARG A 73 -44.56 -30.84 -19.59
C ARG A 73 -44.20 -32.19 -20.22
N GLN A 74 -43.01 -32.71 -19.94
CA GLN A 74 -42.57 -34.03 -20.39
C GLN A 74 -43.58 -35.12 -20.00
N ARG A 75 -43.98 -35.16 -18.71
CA ARG A 75 -44.96 -36.14 -18.22
C ARG A 75 -46.33 -36.01 -18.91
N LYS A 76 -46.73 -34.78 -19.27
CA LYS A 76 -47.98 -34.54 -20.01
C LYS A 76 -47.88 -35.09 -21.44
N LEU A 77 -46.77 -34.79 -22.15
CA LEU A 77 -46.51 -35.30 -23.49
C LEU A 77 -46.41 -36.84 -23.51
N GLU A 78 -45.77 -37.44 -22.51
CA GLU A 78 -45.70 -38.91 -22.37
C GLU A 78 -47.09 -39.55 -22.18
N LYS A 79 -47.99 -38.89 -21.43
CA LYS A 79 -49.38 -39.35 -21.28
C LYS A 79 -50.17 -39.23 -22.59
N GLU A 80 -50.04 -38.11 -23.30
CA GLU A 80 -50.71 -37.88 -24.59
C GLU A 80 -50.21 -38.84 -25.66
N CYS A 81 -48.89 -39.10 -25.71
CA CYS A 81 -48.28 -40.07 -26.62
C CYS A 81 -48.79 -41.50 -26.40
N ASN A 82 -49.16 -41.87 -25.17
CA ASN A 82 -49.66 -43.20 -24.80
C ASN A 82 -51.20 -43.32 -24.85
N SER A 83 -51.90 -42.29 -25.31
CA SER A 83 -53.36 -42.30 -25.39
C SER A 83 -53.89 -43.12 -26.58
N GLU A 84 -55.08 -43.69 -26.44
CA GLU A 84 -55.73 -44.45 -27.50
C GLU A 84 -56.18 -43.52 -28.64
N GLY A 85 -55.94 -43.91 -29.89
CA GLY A 85 -56.33 -43.13 -31.09
C GLY A 85 -55.25 -42.21 -31.68
N VAL A 86 -53.98 -42.36 -31.27
CA VAL A 86 -52.85 -41.62 -31.84
C VAL A 86 -52.35 -42.31 -33.13
N ASP A 87 -52.37 -41.58 -34.25
CA ASP A 87 -51.84 -42.03 -35.53
C ASP A 87 -50.30 -42.02 -35.57
N ALA A 88 -49.70 -42.81 -36.48
CA ALA A 88 -48.24 -42.97 -36.58
C ALA A 88 -47.48 -41.64 -36.78
N ALA A 89 -48.04 -40.69 -37.52
CA ALA A 89 -47.44 -39.37 -37.74
C ALA A 89 -47.42 -38.52 -36.45
N LEU A 90 -48.51 -38.57 -35.67
CA LEU A 90 -48.65 -37.83 -34.42
C LEU A 90 -47.75 -38.43 -33.33
N LEU A 91 -47.62 -39.77 -33.29
CA LEU A 91 -46.70 -40.48 -32.42
C LEU A 91 -45.23 -40.08 -32.67
N ALA A 92 -44.82 -39.98 -33.94
CA ALA A 92 -43.48 -39.52 -34.29
C ALA A 92 -43.23 -38.07 -33.84
N SER A 93 -44.24 -37.20 -33.95
CA SER A 93 -44.17 -35.81 -33.45
C SER A 93 -44.01 -35.75 -31.93
N TYR A 94 -44.82 -36.49 -31.17
CA TYR A 94 -44.70 -36.54 -29.72
C TYR A 94 -43.36 -37.08 -29.26
N GLN A 95 -42.83 -38.13 -29.91
CA GLN A 95 -41.51 -38.67 -29.61
C GLN A 95 -40.40 -37.65 -29.86
N HIS A 96 -40.50 -36.86 -30.93
CA HIS A 96 -39.55 -35.78 -31.19
C HIS A 96 -39.62 -34.69 -30.12
N GLU A 97 -40.82 -34.25 -29.74
CA GLU A 97 -41.01 -33.23 -28.70
C GLU A 97 -40.57 -33.71 -27.31
N ILE A 98 -40.80 -34.98 -26.97
CA ILE A 98 -40.29 -35.57 -25.72
C ILE A 98 -38.76 -35.59 -25.70
N ARG A 99 -38.12 -35.90 -26.84
CA ARG A 99 -36.64 -35.87 -26.95
C ARG A 99 -36.11 -34.46 -26.75
N THR A 100 -36.66 -33.47 -27.45
CA THR A 100 -36.21 -32.08 -27.31
C THR A 100 -36.39 -31.57 -25.88
N VAL A 101 -37.52 -31.88 -25.22
CA VAL A 101 -37.72 -31.50 -23.81
C VAL A 101 -36.73 -32.21 -22.89
N LYS A 102 -36.40 -33.49 -23.14
CA LYS A 102 -35.36 -34.20 -22.38
C LYS A 102 -33.98 -33.58 -22.55
N ASP A 103 -33.62 -33.21 -23.77
CA ASP A 103 -32.34 -32.57 -24.08
C ASP A 103 -32.27 -31.21 -23.35
N THR A 104 -33.31 -30.38 -23.41
CA THR A 104 -33.38 -29.10 -22.67
C THR A 104 -33.32 -29.28 -21.16
N ILE A 105 -33.94 -30.33 -20.59
CA ILE A 105 -33.83 -30.64 -19.17
C ILE A 105 -32.38 -30.99 -18.82
N SER A 106 -31.72 -31.82 -19.63
CA SER A 106 -30.32 -32.21 -19.41
C SER A 106 -29.40 -30.99 -19.43
N GLU A 107 -29.54 -30.12 -20.44
CA GLU A 107 -28.76 -28.89 -20.56
C GLU A 107 -28.97 -27.97 -19.35
N ALA A 108 -30.23 -27.77 -18.93
CA ALA A 108 -30.53 -26.95 -17.77
C ALA A 108 -29.99 -27.54 -16.45
N GLU A 109 -30.02 -28.87 -16.30
CA GLU A 109 -29.45 -29.55 -15.13
C GLU A 109 -27.92 -29.41 -15.10
N ASP A 110 -27.25 -29.55 -16.25
CA ASP A 110 -25.80 -29.35 -16.38
C ASP A 110 -25.41 -27.89 -16.06
N ASP A 111 -26.14 -26.92 -16.58
CA ASP A 111 -25.95 -25.49 -16.28
C ASP A 111 -26.15 -25.20 -14.79
N GLY A 112 -27.20 -25.76 -14.18
CA GLY A 112 -27.47 -25.61 -12.75
C GLY A 112 -26.37 -26.19 -11.87
N LEU A 113 -25.81 -27.35 -12.25
CA LEU A 113 -24.68 -27.97 -11.55
C LEU A 113 -23.41 -27.12 -11.67
N ASN A 114 -23.12 -26.55 -12.84
CA ASN A 114 -21.99 -25.65 -13.05
C ASN A 114 -22.11 -24.39 -12.19
N MET A 115 -23.29 -23.74 -12.19
CA MET A 115 -23.55 -22.57 -11.34
C MET A 115 -23.42 -22.88 -9.86
N LEU A 116 -23.85 -24.07 -9.41
CA LEU A 116 -23.71 -24.49 -8.02
C LEU A 116 -22.23 -24.68 -7.64
N ALA A 117 -21.44 -25.30 -8.51
CA ALA A 117 -20.01 -25.48 -8.31
C ALA A 117 -19.28 -24.12 -8.22
N GLU A 118 -19.61 -23.18 -9.12
CA GLU A 118 -19.08 -21.81 -9.06
C GLU A 118 -19.47 -21.09 -7.75
N ALA A 119 -20.72 -21.25 -7.30
CA ALA A 119 -21.19 -20.65 -6.06
C ALA A 119 -20.40 -21.15 -4.84
N ASP A 120 -20.12 -22.45 -4.79
CA ASP A 120 -19.35 -23.05 -3.71
C ASP A 120 -17.88 -22.65 -3.76
N GLU A 121 -17.28 -22.54 -4.95
CA GLU A 121 -15.93 -21.99 -5.10
C GLU A 121 -15.85 -20.55 -4.56
N LYS A 122 -16.80 -19.69 -4.94
CA LYS A 122 -16.89 -18.31 -4.46
C LYS A 122 -17.10 -18.22 -2.95
N GLN A 123 -17.89 -19.12 -2.39
CA GLN A 123 -18.10 -19.21 -0.95
C GLN A 123 -16.81 -19.59 -0.22
N VAL A 124 -16.08 -20.60 -0.71
CA VAL A 124 -14.78 -21.00 -0.15
C VAL A 124 -13.76 -19.85 -0.24
N GLN A 125 -13.69 -19.16 -1.38
CA GLN A 125 -12.84 -17.97 -1.54
C GLN A 125 -13.19 -16.88 -0.52
N ALA A 126 -14.47 -16.61 -0.29
CA ALA A 126 -14.91 -15.63 0.70
C ALA A 126 -14.47 -16.01 2.13
N GLU A 127 -14.59 -17.28 2.51
CA GLU A 127 -14.19 -17.81 3.82
C GLU A 127 -12.66 -17.79 4.01
N GLN A 128 -11.88 -18.11 2.98
CA GLN A 128 -10.42 -18.00 3.00
C GLN A 128 -9.96 -16.55 3.21
N LEU A 129 -10.62 -15.60 2.54
CA LEU A 129 -10.33 -14.18 2.74
C LEU A 129 -10.69 -13.72 4.16
N GLU A 130 -11.84 -14.14 4.70
CA GLU A 130 -12.24 -13.79 6.07
C GLU A 130 -11.29 -14.36 7.12
N THR A 131 -10.92 -15.63 6.99
CA THR A 131 -9.96 -16.27 7.91
C THR A 131 -8.61 -15.57 7.89
N THR A 132 -8.13 -15.19 6.70
CA THR A 132 -6.88 -14.41 6.56
C THR A 132 -7.01 -13.04 7.20
N VAL A 133 -8.12 -12.32 7.00
CA VAL A 133 -8.37 -11.02 7.64
C VAL A 133 -8.40 -11.14 9.15
N VAL A 134 -9.09 -12.15 9.69
CA VAL A 134 -9.17 -12.39 11.14
C VAL A 134 -7.80 -12.70 11.74
N ALA A 135 -6.97 -13.45 11.02
CA ALA A 135 -5.61 -13.77 11.45
C ALA A 135 -4.66 -12.55 11.39
N GLU A 136 -4.73 -11.73 10.33
CA GLU A 136 -3.84 -10.56 10.17
C GLU A 136 -4.28 -9.34 11.00
N ARG A 137 -5.55 -9.27 11.42
CA ARG A 137 -6.10 -8.12 12.17
C ARG A 137 -5.38 -7.81 13.49
N PRO A 138 -5.14 -8.77 14.41
CA PRO A 138 -4.46 -8.49 15.66
C PRO A 138 -3.04 -7.96 15.46
N ASP A 139 -2.30 -8.51 14.48
CA ASP A 139 -0.96 -8.06 14.14
C ASP A 139 -0.96 -6.62 13.61
N PHE A 140 -1.95 -6.29 12.77
CA PHE A 140 -2.13 -4.92 12.29
C PHE A 140 -2.50 -3.95 13.42
N ASP A 141 -3.40 -4.34 14.33
CA ASP A 141 -3.82 -3.49 15.44
C ASP A 141 -2.65 -3.26 16.43
N ALA A 142 -1.84 -4.28 16.70
CA ALA A 142 -0.62 -4.17 17.50
C ALA A 142 0.43 -3.26 16.84
N LEU A 143 0.68 -3.45 15.54
CA LEU A 143 1.57 -2.58 14.76
C LEU A 143 1.07 -1.13 14.76
N SER A 144 -0.23 -0.91 14.57
CA SER A 144 -0.86 0.40 14.57
C SER A 144 -0.69 1.11 15.92
N ALA A 145 -0.85 0.38 17.03
CA ALA A 145 -0.61 0.90 18.37
C ALA A 145 0.87 1.26 18.59
N ALA A 146 1.80 0.37 18.20
CA ALA A 146 3.23 0.61 18.31
C ALA A 146 3.68 1.85 17.52
N VAL A 147 3.27 1.94 16.24
CA VAL A 147 3.57 3.08 15.39
C VAL A 147 2.98 4.37 15.95
N LYS A 148 1.75 4.36 16.51
CA LYS A 148 1.19 5.55 17.16
C LYS A 148 2.02 6.00 18.35
N ALA A 149 2.52 5.07 19.18
CA ALA A 149 3.40 5.40 20.29
C ALA A 149 4.73 6.00 19.77
N GLU A 150 5.35 5.38 18.77
CA GLU A 150 6.57 5.88 18.14
C GLU A 150 6.38 7.27 17.52
N LEU A 151 5.25 7.53 16.86
CA LEU A 151 4.94 8.85 16.29
C LEU A 151 4.83 9.93 17.37
N ASN A 152 4.21 9.62 18.51
CA ASN A 152 4.09 10.55 19.63
C ASN A 152 5.45 10.83 20.28
N GLU A 153 6.28 9.81 20.43
CA GLU A 153 7.65 9.99 20.93
C GLU A 153 8.51 10.79 19.95
N ALA A 154 8.40 10.51 18.65
CA ALA A 154 9.12 11.21 17.61
C ALA A 154 8.68 12.68 17.50
N SER A 155 7.39 12.98 17.67
CA SER A 155 6.90 14.36 17.69
C SER A 155 7.41 15.13 18.90
N ALA A 156 7.39 14.53 20.10
CA ALA A 156 7.93 15.16 21.31
C ALA A 156 9.44 15.41 21.20
N LYS A 157 10.19 14.45 20.65
CA LYS A 157 11.63 14.61 20.36
C LYS A 157 11.88 15.73 19.34
N LEU A 158 11.05 15.82 18.30
CA LEU A 158 11.15 16.87 17.29
C LEU A 158 10.92 18.27 17.89
N GLU A 159 9.92 18.44 18.74
CA GLU A 159 9.67 19.71 19.45
C GLU A 159 10.86 20.11 20.32
N ALA A 160 11.44 19.17 21.07
CA ALA A 160 12.63 19.42 21.88
C ALA A 160 13.85 19.82 21.02
N LEU A 161 14.06 19.14 19.88
CA LEU A 161 15.14 19.46 18.95
C LEU A 161 14.92 20.80 18.24
N ASP A 162 13.69 21.16 17.87
CA ASP A 162 13.39 22.47 17.27
C ASP A 162 13.59 23.61 18.29
N ALA A 163 13.29 23.39 19.57
CA ALA A 163 13.63 24.34 20.64
C ALA A 163 15.15 24.47 20.82
N GLN A 164 15.89 23.34 20.84
CA GLN A 164 17.35 23.34 20.88
C GLN A 164 17.96 24.06 19.67
N ARG A 165 17.44 23.79 18.48
CA ARG A 165 17.82 24.44 17.22
C ARG A 165 17.66 25.96 17.32
N THR A 166 16.54 26.43 17.84
CA THR A 166 16.26 27.87 18.02
C THR A 166 17.27 28.52 18.96
N ASN A 167 17.62 27.86 20.07
CA ASN A 167 18.62 28.34 21.01
C ASN A 167 20.05 28.38 20.43
N LEU A 168 20.40 27.41 19.58
CA LEU A 168 21.70 27.38 18.88
C LEU A 168 21.79 28.50 17.82
N GLN A 169 20.68 28.83 17.17
CA GLN A 169 20.63 29.92 16.18
C GLN A 169 20.80 31.30 16.82
N SER A 170 20.28 31.51 18.04
CA SER A 170 20.23 32.83 18.69
C SER A 170 21.53 33.26 19.39
N SER A 171 22.49 32.36 19.61
CA SER A 171 23.55 32.58 20.59
C SER A 171 24.95 32.84 20.04
N THR A 172 25.29 32.49 18.78
CA THR A 172 26.70 32.55 18.34
C THR A 172 26.97 32.68 16.82
N ILE A 173 25.92 32.71 15.97
CA ILE A 173 26.10 32.65 14.51
C ILE A 173 25.72 33.99 13.86
N PRO A 174 26.61 34.63 13.06
CA PRO A 174 26.27 35.79 12.24
C PRO A 174 25.13 35.48 11.25
N GLU A 175 24.23 36.44 11.04
CA GLU A 175 22.99 36.24 10.25
C GLU A 175 23.27 35.81 8.80
N ASP A 176 24.30 36.39 8.16
CA ASP A 176 24.73 36.06 6.80
C ASP A 176 25.20 34.60 6.68
N GLN A 177 25.94 34.11 7.67
CA GLN A 177 26.41 32.74 7.73
C GLN A 177 25.27 31.76 8.05
N LEU A 178 24.33 32.17 8.91
CA LEU A 178 23.15 31.38 9.22
C LEU A 178 22.24 31.24 7.99
N MET A 179 22.02 32.31 7.22
CA MET A 179 21.26 32.26 5.98
C MET A 179 21.91 31.35 4.93
N LEU A 180 23.24 31.43 4.78
CA LEU A 180 24.00 30.54 3.90
C LEU A 180 23.80 29.07 4.29
N TYR A 181 23.91 28.78 5.59
CA TYR A 181 23.71 27.45 6.14
C TYR A 181 22.28 26.94 5.89
N LYS A 182 21.24 27.72 6.22
CA LYS A 182 19.83 27.34 6.02
C LYS A 182 19.53 27.02 4.56
N GLY A 183 20.02 27.85 3.63
CA GLY A 183 19.83 27.60 2.20
C GLY A 183 20.54 26.33 1.70
N LEU A 184 21.71 26.00 2.25
CA LEU A 184 22.40 24.75 1.95
C LEU A 184 21.70 23.54 2.57
N LEU A 185 21.19 23.68 3.78
CA LEU A 185 20.49 22.63 4.52
C LEU A 185 19.26 22.13 3.74
N GLU A 186 18.46 23.05 3.21
CA GLU A 186 17.30 22.74 2.37
C GLU A 186 17.69 22.06 1.06
N ARG A 187 18.71 22.58 0.36
CA ARG A 187 19.16 22.04 -0.93
C ARG A 187 19.89 20.70 -0.84
N ARG A 188 20.42 20.36 0.34
CA ARG A 188 21.26 19.17 0.58
C ARG A 188 20.64 18.24 1.62
N GLU A 189 19.32 18.30 1.79
CA GLU A 189 18.53 17.35 2.60
C GLU A 189 19.05 17.16 4.03
N GLY A 190 19.41 18.26 4.69
CA GLY A 190 19.86 18.23 6.09
C GLY A 190 21.37 18.16 6.29
N GLU A 191 22.18 18.29 5.24
CA GLU A 191 23.65 18.23 5.35
C GLU A 191 24.33 19.41 4.62
N ALA A 192 24.50 20.51 5.34
CA ALA A 192 25.05 21.78 4.83
C ALA A 192 26.59 21.87 4.94
N LEU A 193 27.19 21.16 5.88
CA LEU A 193 28.61 21.06 6.16
C LEU A 193 29.13 19.69 5.74
N ALA A 194 30.38 19.66 5.25
CA ALA A 194 31.09 18.44 4.89
C ALA A 194 32.51 18.45 5.43
N GLU A 195 32.95 17.30 5.94
CA GLU A 195 34.33 17.09 6.35
C GLU A 195 35.25 17.14 5.13
N LEU A 196 36.42 17.74 5.29
CA LEU A 196 37.51 17.71 4.32
C LEU A 196 38.61 16.80 4.89
N ALA A 197 38.78 15.64 4.27
CA ALA A 197 39.83 14.67 4.61
C ALA A 197 40.68 14.40 3.38
N ASP A 198 42.00 14.42 3.52
CA ASP A 198 42.97 14.19 2.42
C ASP A 198 42.74 15.06 1.17
N LEU A 199 42.39 16.33 1.38
CA LEU A 199 42.00 17.28 0.31
C LEU A 199 40.73 16.86 -0.46
N VAL A 200 39.98 15.86 0.00
CA VAL A 200 38.73 15.38 -0.60
C VAL A 200 37.55 15.80 0.25
N CYS A 201 36.55 16.43 -0.38
CA CYS A 201 35.29 16.77 0.27
C CYS A 201 34.45 15.51 0.49
N GLN A 202 34.21 15.14 1.74
CA GLN A 202 33.49 13.91 2.09
C GLN A 202 31.97 13.96 1.79
N GLY A 203 31.44 15.12 1.37
CA GLY A 203 30.06 15.24 0.93
C GLY A 203 29.84 14.98 -0.57
N CYS A 204 30.86 15.12 -1.41
CA CYS A 204 30.75 14.92 -2.86
C CYS A 204 31.90 14.13 -3.49
N PHE A 205 32.88 13.74 -2.66
CA PHE A 205 34.06 12.96 -3.04
C PHE A 205 34.97 13.62 -4.09
N VAL A 206 34.88 14.94 -4.23
CA VAL A 206 35.73 15.71 -5.16
C VAL A 206 36.95 16.27 -4.44
N SER A 207 38.11 16.14 -5.08
CA SER A 207 39.37 16.76 -4.62
C SER A 207 39.30 18.29 -4.72
N ILE A 208 39.78 18.96 -3.70
CA ILE A 208 39.75 20.42 -3.57
C ILE A 208 41.17 20.97 -3.69
N PRO A 209 41.37 22.09 -4.42
CA PRO A 209 42.70 22.65 -4.60
C PRO A 209 43.30 23.17 -3.27
N ARG A 210 44.63 23.04 -3.16
CA ARG A 210 45.38 23.25 -1.91
C ARG A 210 45.26 24.67 -1.33
N ASN A 211 45.02 25.67 -2.19
CA ASN A 211 44.75 27.04 -1.76
C ASN A 211 43.49 27.15 -0.88
N LEU A 212 42.43 26.40 -1.18
CA LEU A 212 41.22 26.35 -0.37
C LEU A 212 41.47 25.64 0.97
N TYR A 213 42.28 24.57 0.99
CA TYR A 213 42.69 23.93 2.23
C TYR A 213 43.46 24.90 3.15
N VAL A 214 44.41 25.67 2.61
CA VAL A 214 45.15 26.67 3.39
C VAL A 214 44.22 27.75 3.96
N ARG A 215 43.20 28.19 3.19
CA ARG A 215 42.18 29.13 3.69
C ARG A 215 41.37 28.52 4.84
N LEU A 216 40.94 27.27 4.69
CA LEU A 216 40.20 26.55 5.71
C LEU A 216 41.01 26.36 7.00
N ALA A 217 42.30 25.99 6.87
CA ALA A 217 43.23 25.83 7.99
C ALA A 217 43.50 27.15 8.75
N ARG A 218 43.44 28.29 8.06
CA ARG A 218 43.54 29.62 8.70
C ARG A 218 42.30 29.99 9.54
N GLY A 219 41.14 29.38 9.27
CA GLY A 219 39.93 29.50 10.08
C GLY A 219 39.27 30.89 10.11
N VAL A 220 39.64 31.79 9.21
CA VAL A 220 39.14 33.19 9.19
C VAL A 220 37.73 33.26 8.58
N ASP A 221 37.49 32.55 7.47
CA ASP A 221 36.21 32.56 6.75
C ASP A 221 35.61 31.15 6.65
N LEU A 222 34.29 31.06 6.44
CA LEU A 222 33.66 29.84 5.97
C LEU A 222 34.09 29.55 4.52
N VAL A 223 34.66 28.38 4.29
CA VAL A 223 35.08 27.94 2.94
C VAL A 223 34.05 26.96 2.40
N GLN A 224 33.54 27.21 1.20
CA GLN A 224 32.61 26.29 0.53
C GLN A 224 33.34 25.39 -0.47
N CYS A 225 32.82 24.18 -0.66
CA CYS A 225 33.24 23.30 -1.74
C CYS A 225 32.88 23.93 -3.09
N PRO A 226 33.82 24.04 -4.05
CA PRO A 226 33.51 24.61 -5.38
C PRO A 226 32.57 23.72 -6.21
N SER A 227 32.47 22.42 -5.87
CA SER A 227 31.61 21.47 -6.57
C SER A 227 30.21 21.38 -5.95
N CYS A 228 30.10 21.09 -4.64
CA CYS A 228 28.81 20.84 -4.00
C CYS A 228 28.31 21.97 -3.11
N THR A 229 29.04 23.08 -3.03
CA THR A 229 28.73 24.30 -2.25
C THR A 229 28.60 24.13 -0.74
N ARG A 230 28.77 22.91 -0.20
CA ARG A 230 28.77 22.65 1.25
C ARG A 230 29.89 23.41 1.95
N ILE A 231 29.63 23.88 3.16
CA ILE A 231 30.62 24.51 4.03
C ILE A 231 31.59 23.42 4.49
N LEU A 232 32.88 23.63 4.25
CA LEU A 232 33.92 22.67 4.61
C LEU A 232 34.36 22.88 6.05
N TYR A 233 34.70 21.80 6.72
CA TYR A 233 35.42 21.82 7.98
C TYR A 233 36.49 20.73 8.01
N VAL A 234 37.51 20.91 8.83
CA VAL A 234 38.51 19.88 9.14
C VAL A 234 38.31 19.52 10.61
N ARG A 235 38.34 18.23 10.93
CA ARG A 235 38.38 17.76 12.32
C ARG A 235 39.74 18.06 12.97
#